data_AF-A0A925AJ81-F1
#
_entry.id   AF-A0A925AJ81-F1
#
_cell.length_a   1.000
_cell.length_b   1.000
_cell.length_c   1.000
_cell.angle_alpha   90.00
_cell.angle_beta   90.00
_cell.angle_gamma   90.00
#
_symmetry.space_group_name_H-M   'P 1'
#
loop_
_entity.id
_entity.type
_entity.pdbx_description
1 polymer ?
#
loop_
_entity_poly.entity_id
_entity_poly.type
_entity_poly.pdbx_seq_one_letter_code
_entity_poly.pdbx_strand_id
1 'polypeptide(L)'
;MLKSLLTLSLFLGIETCSKAQNLLQNGDFETHGRLDCINCPMFGYKFSAVIPPWKTINGSYPFVCDCQYKKEAAAANDGICDFRKVSPHSGCNMMEFEYTPSCMDQNHKTRGCSAYLGTKLLQALEIGKVYEISLWLYILPSPPSDSAYTQYIGINLYPDAVRNPSGKLLESAAFHLDTVIFGHWYRVKWLVRPVCNLQFLVLGVFRGHDDPPVNLKGHHNRFYIDDVAIREATGIKDASLAITPYCRFSKKEKEEIPEEIDGTICFFNSNDSLLSPLAMAALDSFALRAAANPSTAFIIVGRTDSIGSQHKSLSFARIKSALDYLKETHGVHRFRFLPIGLGTDNPLAVNTTEAGRQQNRSVQIQQMDCPLHMMVYRNVLLHVFAGEKPEAFKLLNIWLNLVPDRKKILALFDPRLDALKSDPKWKAVVIKKVRESYRTQQQPALSFALDSLGLEDQKCRLLNRYVENMQVYLADTDSTDRRWNVSYFSDTSYLCPIRDEAHVQALINLIGNDWPKISEVGERPTKTAFLVVSHTGDTAIIVRYLPLLKQRCQAGEAEWIHFATLSDRMLVHRGLPQRYGTQYQPPSSASEKLRLFPLQNAAMVNEWRKELGLEPLLSIE
;
A
#
# COMPACT_ATOMS: atom_id res chain seq x y z
N MET A 1 -52.56 18.66 68.49
CA MET A 1 -52.38 19.28 67.16
C MET A 1 -51.21 18.61 66.47
N LEU A 2 -51.46 18.08 65.26
CA LEU A 2 -50.58 17.26 64.43
C LEU A 2 -49.15 17.82 64.28
N LYS A 3 -48.13 16.96 64.38
CA LYS A 3 -46.85 17.15 63.68
C LYS A 3 -46.51 15.89 62.88
N SER A 4 -46.25 16.15 61.61
CA SER A 4 -46.13 15.24 60.47
C SER A 4 -44.96 14.27 60.56
N LEU A 5 -45.19 13.02 60.15
CA LEU A 5 -44.14 12.13 59.64
C LEU A 5 -43.56 12.72 58.36
N LEU A 6 -42.23 12.74 58.24
CA LEU A 6 -41.54 12.68 56.96
C LEU A 6 -40.45 11.61 57.08
N THR A 7 -40.70 10.48 56.41
CA THR A 7 -39.75 9.40 56.16
C THR A 7 -38.69 9.89 55.17
N LEU A 8 -37.43 9.94 55.61
CA LEU A 8 -36.27 10.22 54.77
C LEU A 8 -35.83 8.92 54.09
N SER A 9 -36.24 8.70 52.85
CA SER A 9 -35.76 7.57 52.03
C SER A 9 -34.34 7.88 51.53
N LEU A 10 -33.34 7.17 52.06
CA LEU A 10 -32.00 7.11 51.48
C LEU A 10 -32.07 6.42 50.11
N PHE A 11 -32.00 7.19 49.02
CA PHE A 11 -31.62 6.64 47.72
C PHE A 11 -30.09 6.59 47.67
N LEU A 12 -29.53 5.42 47.99
CA LEU A 12 -28.19 5.04 47.55
C LEU A 12 -28.27 4.77 46.04
N GLY A 13 -28.06 5.82 45.24
CA GLY A 13 -27.77 5.70 43.82
C GLY A 13 -26.38 5.08 43.66
N ILE A 14 -26.32 3.77 43.51
CA ILE A 14 -25.14 3.10 42.98
C ILE A 14 -25.07 3.49 41.50
N GLU A 15 -24.25 4.48 41.15
CA GLU A 15 -23.81 4.66 39.77
C GLU A 15 -22.91 3.47 39.41
N THR A 16 -23.53 2.37 38.99
CA THR A 16 -22.83 1.35 38.22
C THR A 16 -22.46 2.00 36.88
N CYS A 17 -21.22 2.46 36.76
CA CYS A 17 -20.62 2.79 35.48
C CYS A 17 -20.55 1.51 34.66
N SER A 18 -21.62 1.24 33.91
CA SER A 18 -21.69 0.14 32.94
C SER A 18 -20.59 0.37 31.93
N LYS A 19 -19.46 -0.36 32.05
CA LYS A 19 -18.45 -0.41 30.98
C LYS A 19 -19.18 -0.84 29.71
N ALA A 20 -19.21 0.05 28.71
CA ALA A 20 -19.84 -0.24 27.43
C ALA A 20 -19.33 -1.60 26.89
N GLN A 21 -20.25 -2.45 26.48
CA GLN A 21 -19.95 -3.79 25.99
C GLN A 21 -19.06 -3.71 24.74
N ASN A 22 -18.04 -4.56 24.67
CA ASN A 22 -17.26 -4.72 23.44
C ASN A 22 -18.15 -5.35 22.36
N LEU A 23 -18.29 -4.69 21.22
CA LEU A 23 -19.06 -5.18 20.08
C LEU A 23 -18.29 -6.22 19.25
N LEU A 24 -17.06 -6.54 19.64
CA LEU A 24 -16.27 -7.64 19.11
C LEU A 24 -16.30 -8.84 20.06
N GLN A 25 -16.50 -10.03 19.51
CA GLN A 25 -16.29 -11.29 20.21
C GLN A 25 -14.83 -11.72 20.07
N ASN A 26 -14.20 -12.16 21.18
CA ASN A 26 -12.82 -12.68 21.20
C ASN A 26 -11.79 -11.68 20.66
N GLY A 27 -11.89 -10.41 21.05
CA GLY A 27 -10.96 -9.35 20.60
C GLY A 27 -9.60 -9.35 21.30
N ASP A 28 -9.51 -10.05 22.42
CA ASP A 28 -8.31 -10.36 23.21
C ASP A 28 -7.58 -11.61 22.70
N PHE A 29 -8.17 -12.36 21.77
CA PHE A 29 -7.59 -13.58 21.16
C PHE A 29 -7.29 -14.74 22.13
N GLU A 30 -7.77 -14.67 23.37
CA GLU A 30 -7.55 -15.68 24.40
C GLU A 30 -8.32 -16.98 24.15
N THR A 31 -9.38 -16.92 23.35
CA THR A 31 -10.18 -18.11 23.01
C THR A 31 -9.77 -18.65 21.64
N HIS A 32 -9.13 -19.82 21.59
CA HIS A 32 -8.87 -20.53 20.33
C HIS A 32 -9.04 -22.05 20.44
N GLY A 33 -9.28 -22.68 19.29
CA GLY A 33 -9.21 -24.12 19.10
C GLY A 33 -7.77 -24.64 19.14
N ARG A 34 -7.60 -25.96 19.04
CA ARG A 34 -6.28 -26.61 19.07
C ARG A 34 -5.36 -26.04 17.98
N LEU A 35 -4.19 -25.57 18.38
CA LEU A 35 -3.10 -25.19 17.49
C LEU A 35 -2.24 -26.43 17.18
N ASP A 36 -2.21 -26.86 15.92
CA ASP A 36 -1.31 -27.94 15.47
C ASP A 36 0.15 -27.45 15.37
N CYS A 37 0.35 -26.13 15.15
CA CYS A 37 1.64 -25.46 15.20
C CYS A 37 1.50 -23.93 15.21
N ILE A 38 2.40 -23.23 15.94
CA ILE A 38 2.45 -21.74 15.97
C ILE A 38 3.00 -21.13 14.68
N ASN A 39 3.90 -21.83 13.97
CA ASN A 39 4.64 -21.29 12.82
C ASN A 39 4.18 -21.85 11.46
N CYS A 40 3.00 -22.48 11.40
CA CYS A 40 2.49 -23.03 10.16
C CYS A 40 1.48 -22.08 9.51
N PRO A 41 1.50 -21.92 8.18
CA PRO A 41 0.46 -21.20 7.46
C PRO A 41 -0.89 -21.89 7.66
N MET A 42 -1.83 -21.20 8.32
CA MET A 42 -3.20 -21.69 8.51
C MET A 42 -4.12 -21.15 7.41
N PHE A 43 -4.50 -22.01 6.47
CA PHE A 43 -5.37 -21.64 5.36
C PHE A 43 -6.82 -21.37 5.82
N GLY A 44 -7.32 -20.15 5.61
CA GLY A 44 -8.73 -19.72 5.58
C GLY A 44 -9.70 -20.44 6.55
N TYR A 45 -10.22 -21.60 6.13
CA TYR A 45 -11.17 -22.39 6.92
C TYR A 45 -10.55 -22.96 8.21
N LYS A 46 -9.27 -23.35 8.18
CA LYS A 46 -8.55 -23.82 9.37
C LYS A 46 -8.36 -22.68 10.37
N PHE A 47 -7.94 -21.50 9.90
CA PHE A 47 -7.78 -20.34 10.75
C PHE A 47 -9.10 -19.94 11.43
N SER A 48 -10.19 -19.88 10.66
CA SER A 48 -11.51 -19.47 11.17
C SER A 48 -12.09 -20.46 12.20
N ALA A 49 -11.65 -21.72 12.16
CA ALA A 49 -12.00 -22.73 13.16
C ALA A 49 -11.13 -22.61 14.42
N VAL A 50 -9.91 -22.09 14.30
CA VAL A 50 -8.97 -21.88 15.40
C VAL A 50 -9.32 -20.63 16.18
N ILE A 51 -9.55 -19.46 15.58
CA ILE A 51 -9.92 -18.21 16.30
C ILE A 51 -11.32 -17.74 15.86
N PRO A 52 -12.42 -18.36 16.32
CA PRO A 52 -13.75 -17.86 16.02
C PRO A 52 -14.04 -16.55 16.81
N PRO A 53 -14.80 -15.58 16.26
CA PRO A 53 -15.41 -15.56 14.92
C PRO A 53 -14.52 -14.93 13.83
N TRP A 54 -13.24 -14.71 14.10
CA TRP A 54 -12.33 -14.04 13.18
C TRP A 54 -12.00 -14.88 11.96
N LYS A 55 -11.76 -14.21 10.84
CA LYS A 55 -11.49 -14.84 9.55
C LYS A 55 -10.34 -14.13 8.85
N THR A 56 -9.49 -14.90 8.16
CA THR A 56 -8.56 -14.31 7.20
C THR A 56 -9.33 -13.86 5.97
N ILE A 57 -9.03 -12.66 5.46
CA ILE A 57 -9.74 -12.07 4.32
C ILE A 57 -9.07 -12.47 3.00
N ASN A 58 -7.77 -12.75 3.04
CA ASN A 58 -6.96 -13.24 1.94
C ASN A 58 -6.20 -14.53 2.30
N GLY A 59 -5.40 -15.03 1.36
CA GLY A 59 -4.50 -16.17 1.57
C GLY A 59 -3.12 -15.80 2.13
N SER A 60 -2.95 -14.61 2.71
CA SER A 60 -1.77 -14.25 3.51
C SER A 60 -2.14 -14.40 4.99
N TYR A 61 -1.25 -14.99 5.80
CA TYR A 61 -1.63 -15.54 7.10
C TYR A 61 -1.18 -14.64 8.24
N PRO A 62 -2.10 -14.12 9.07
CA PRO A 62 -1.73 -13.71 10.41
C PRO A 62 -1.44 -14.97 11.25
N PHE A 63 -0.47 -14.91 12.15
CA PHE A 63 -0.09 -16.03 13.01
C PHE A 63 -0.69 -15.83 14.41
N VAL A 64 -1.21 -16.92 14.97
CA VAL A 64 -1.67 -16.96 16.37
C VAL A 64 -0.46 -17.28 17.23
N CYS A 65 -0.06 -16.33 18.07
CA CYS A 65 1.01 -16.53 19.04
C CYS A 65 0.39 -16.95 20.36
N ASP A 66 0.67 -18.17 20.80
CA ASP A 66 0.21 -18.74 22.08
C ASP A 66 1.41 -18.99 23.01
N CYS A 67 1.42 -18.31 24.16
CA CYS A 67 2.52 -18.38 25.12
C CYS A 67 2.66 -19.75 25.82
N GLN A 68 1.62 -20.59 25.80
CA GLN A 68 1.58 -21.92 26.42
C GLN A 68 1.88 -23.06 25.45
N TYR A 69 1.99 -22.78 24.15
CA TYR A 69 2.30 -23.79 23.15
C TYR A 69 3.67 -24.43 23.36
N LYS A 70 3.71 -25.76 23.41
CA LYS A 70 4.95 -26.54 23.54
C LYS A 70 5.46 -26.93 22.14
N LYS A 71 6.63 -26.42 21.77
CA LYS A 71 7.28 -26.68 20.48
C LYS A 71 7.50 -28.19 20.26
N GLU A 72 6.81 -28.77 19.29
CA GLU A 72 7.13 -30.12 18.78
C GLU A 72 8.46 -30.06 17.98
N ALA A 73 9.29 -31.10 18.11
CA ALA A 73 10.73 -31.08 17.78
C ALA A 73 11.11 -30.77 16.31
N ALA A 74 10.15 -30.58 15.39
CA ALA A 74 10.39 -30.37 13.96
C ALA A 74 10.27 -28.91 13.47
N ALA A 75 9.94 -27.93 14.32
CA ALA A 75 9.73 -26.55 13.87
C ALA A 75 11.04 -25.73 13.80
N ALA A 76 11.76 -25.80 12.68
CA ALA A 76 12.90 -24.95 12.37
C ALA A 76 12.43 -23.62 11.74
N ASN A 77 12.14 -22.60 12.55
CA ASN A 77 12.18 -21.19 12.14
C ASN A 77 12.07 -20.28 13.38
N ASP A 78 13.17 -19.60 13.71
CA ASP A 78 13.34 -18.73 14.90
C ASP A 78 12.78 -17.30 14.71
N GLY A 79 11.73 -17.14 13.89
CA GLY A 79 11.27 -15.82 13.46
C GLY A 79 9.85 -15.42 13.88
N ILE A 80 8.90 -16.35 13.82
CA ILE A 80 7.46 -16.08 13.96
C ILE A 80 7.07 -16.37 15.41
N CYS A 81 6.34 -15.46 16.05
CA CYS A 81 5.97 -15.52 17.47
C CYS A 81 7.16 -15.74 18.42
N ASP A 82 8.26 -15.02 18.20
CA ASP A 82 9.45 -15.08 19.07
C ASP A 82 9.19 -14.35 20.40
N PHE A 83 8.68 -15.08 21.40
CA PHE A 83 8.38 -14.54 22.72
C PHE A 83 9.61 -14.01 23.49
N ARG A 84 10.83 -14.25 23.01
CA ARG A 84 12.04 -13.60 23.52
C ARG A 84 12.12 -12.12 23.10
N LYS A 85 11.42 -11.75 22.03
CA LYS A 85 11.38 -10.38 21.48
C LYS A 85 10.12 -9.62 21.89
N VAL A 86 8.96 -10.28 21.85
CA VAL A 86 7.66 -9.65 22.13
C VAL A 86 6.76 -10.62 22.90
N SER A 87 6.30 -10.23 24.08
CA SER A 87 5.24 -10.93 24.82
C SER A 87 3.87 -10.32 24.50
N PRO A 88 2.75 -11.06 24.64
CA PRO A 88 1.39 -10.51 24.50
C PRO A 88 1.19 -9.27 25.39
N HIS A 89 0.33 -8.35 24.97
CA HIS A 89 0.03 -7.17 25.77
C HIS A 89 -0.77 -7.55 27.02
N SER A 90 -1.77 -8.41 26.84
CA SER A 90 -2.51 -9.02 27.93
C SER A 90 -2.66 -10.53 27.70
N GLY A 91 -3.08 -11.25 28.74
CA GLY A 91 -3.32 -12.69 28.65
C GLY A 91 -2.09 -13.50 28.20
N CYS A 92 -2.33 -14.43 27.28
CA CYS A 92 -1.32 -15.35 26.76
C CYS A 92 -1.22 -15.32 25.23
N ASN A 93 -2.21 -14.75 24.55
CA ASN A 93 -2.34 -14.85 23.11
C ASN A 93 -2.27 -13.48 22.44
N MET A 94 -1.70 -13.44 21.24
CA MET A 94 -1.68 -12.25 20.39
C MET A 94 -1.64 -12.65 18.91
N MET A 95 -1.88 -11.68 18.02
CA MET A 95 -1.81 -11.90 16.57
C MET A 95 -0.55 -11.25 15.98
N GLU A 96 0.27 -12.03 15.28
CA GLU A 96 1.35 -11.50 14.44
C GLU A 96 0.86 -11.29 13.00
N PHE A 97 1.16 -10.12 12.43
CA PHE A 97 0.90 -9.78 11.05
C PHE A 97 2.20 -9.62 10.29
N GLU A 98 2.18 -10.06 9.04
CA GLU A 98 3.29 -9.88 8.11
C GLU A 98 2.89 -8.92 6.97
N TYR A 99 3.82 -8.04 6.62
CA TYR A 99 3.82 -7.26 5.39
C TYR A 99 5.11 -7.53 4.62
N THR A 100 4.97 -8.06 3.41
CA THR A 100 6.11 -8.41 2.56
C THR A 100 6.12 -7.49 1.35
N PRO A 101 7.05 -6.52 1.26
CA PRO A 101 7.08 -5.52 0.19
C PRO A 101 7.36 -6.13 -1.18
N SER A 102 8.18 -7.19 -1.21
CA SER A 102 8.62 -7.84 -2.44
C SER A 102 7.59 -8.82 -2.99
N CYS A 103 6.65 -9.29 -2.18
CA CYS A 103 5.70 -10.29 -2.62
C CYS A 103 4.70 -9.67 -3.58
N MET A 104 4.31 -10.51 -4.51
CA MET A 104 3.25 -10.25 -5.44
C MET A 104 1.98 -10.83 -4.81
N ASP A 105 0.86 -10.12 -4.95
CA ASP A 105 -0.45 -10.69 -4.65
C ASP A 105 -0.68 -12.00 -5.43
N GLN A 106 -1.67 -12.82 -5.05
CA GLN A 106 -1.92 -14.12 -5.68
C GLN A 106 -2.21 -14.01 -7.18
N ASN A 107 -2.66 -12.83 -7.56
CA ASN A 107 -2.88 -12.46 -8.93
C ASN A 107 -1.74 -11.55 -9.42
N HIS A 108 -0.52 -11.51 -8.90
CA HIS A 108 0.60 -10.74 -9.47
C HIS A 108 0.36 -9.29 -10.02
N LYS A 109 -0.71 -8.58 -9.61
CA LYS A 109 -1.15 -7.25 -10.08
C LYS A 109 -0.41 -6.17 -9.35
N THR A 110 -0.11 -6.44 -8.09
CA THR A 110 0.41 -5.47 -7.17
C THR A 110 1.52 -6.06 -6.32
N ARG A 111 2.51 -5.22 -6.01
CA ARG A 111 3.53 -5.53 -5.01
C ARG A 111 3.04 -5.14 -3.62
N GLY A 112 3.56 -5.84 -2.63
CA GLY A 112 3.13 -5.73 -1.25
C GLY A 112 1.98 -6.67 -0.99
N CYS A 113 2.17 -7.60 -0.05
CA CYS A 113 1.09 -8.42 0.48
C CYS A 113 1.10 -8.29 1.99
N SER A 114 -0.09 -8.24 2.55
CA SER A 114 -0.31 -8.15 3.99
C SER A 114 -1.33 -9.20 4.40
N ALA A 115 -1.14 -9.77 5.58
CA ALA A 115 -2.21 -10.50 6.25
C ALA A 115 -3.38 -9.56 6.60
N TYR A 116 -4.61 -10.02 6.36
CA TYR A 116 -5.81 -9.30 6.80
C TYR A 116 -6.68 -10.19 7.67
N LEU A 117 -7.13 -9.62 8.79
CA LEU A 117 -8.07 -10.26 9.69
C LEU A 117 -9.37 -9.47 9.71
N GLY A 118 -10.49 -10.18 9.65
CA GLY A 118 -11.82 -9.55 9.67
C GLY A 118 -12.81 -10.31 10.53
N THR A 119 -13.80 -9.58 11.05
CA THR A 119 -14.83 -10.14 11.91
C THR A 119 -16.14 -9.36 11.80
N LYS A 120 -17.25 -10.06 12.02
CA LYS A 120 -18.58 -9.45 12.09
C LYS A 120 -18.81 -8.92 13.50
N LEU A 121 -19.35 -7.71 13.60
CA LEU A 121 -19.73 -7.12 14.89
C LEU A 121 -20.94 -7.85 15.48
N LEU A 122 -21.04 -7.89 16.82
CA LEU A 122 -22.20 -8.45 17.53
C LEU A 122 -23.51 -7.74 17.16
N GLN A 123 -23.41 -6.43 16.90
CA GLN A 123 -24.47 -5.61 16.33
C GLN A 123 -23.88 -4.60 15.36
N ALA A 124 -24.67 -4.18 14.37
CA ALA A 124 -24.28 -3.08 13.50
C ALA A 124 -24.12 -1.78 14.29
N LEU A 125 -23.20 -0.92 13.85
CA LEU A 125 -23.04 0.41 14.42
C LEU A 125 -24.25 1.27 14.03
N GLU A 126 -24.87 1.91 15.01
CA GLU A 126 -26.03 2.77 14.77
C GLU A 126 -25.59 4.11 14.21
N ILE A 127 -26.32 4.59 13.20
CA ILE A 127 -26.04 5.86 12.53
C ILE A 127 -26.18 7.00 13.54
N GLY A 128 -25.20 7.92 13.56
CA GLY A 128 -25.19 9.09 14.42
C GLY A 128 -24.64 8.87 15.83
N LYS A 129 -24.60 7.63 16.33
CA LYS A 129 -23.92 7.30 17.58
C LYS A 129 -22.39 7.40 17.43
N VAL A 130 -21.69 7.52 18.56
CA VAL A 130 -20.22 7.59 18.60
C VAL A 130 -19.67 6.29 19.14
N TYR A 131 -18.67 5.74 18.47
CA TYR A 131 -17.99 4.52 18.87
C TYR A 131 -16.49 4.78 19.03
N GLU A 132 -15.90 4.26 20.10
CA GLU A 132 -14.45 4.11 20.23
C GLU A 132 -14.05 2.77 19.64
N ILE A 133 -13.16 2.80 18.65
CA ILE A 133 -12.46 1.63 18.15
C ILE A 133 -11.04 1.69 18.70
N SER A 134 -10.52 0.61 19.27
CA SER A 134 -9.15 0.58 19.78
C SER A 134 -8.49 -0.77 19.60
N LEU A 135 -7.16 -0.78 19.52
CA LEU A 135 -6.34 -1.98 19.54
C LEU A 135 -4.99 -1.69 20.19
N TRP A 136 -4.32 -2.69 20.72
CA TRP A 136 -2.91 -2.60 21.09
C TRP A 136 -2.05 -3.05 19.92
N LEU A 137 -0.99 -2.31 19.65
CA LEU A 137 -0.08 -2.52 18.53
C LEU A 137 1.37 -2.55 19.02
N TYR A 138 2.15 -3.48 18.49
CA TYR A 138 3.60 -3.53 18.66
C TYR A 138 4.27 -3.64 17.30
N ILE A 139 5.23 -2.77 17.01
CA ILE A 139 6.00 -2.83 15.76
C ILE A 139 7.46 -3.10 16.11
N LEU A 140 8.07 -4.11 15.48
CA LEU A 140 9.48 -4.44 15.74
C LEU A 140 10.41 -3.27 15.37
N PRO A 141 11.47 -3.00 16.16
CA PRO A 141 12.51 -2.05 15.80
C PRO A 141 13.31 -2.60 14.60
N SER A 142 12.85 -2.34 13.38
CA SER A 142 13.49 -2.79 12.13
C SER A 142 14.48 -1.73 11.62
N PRO A 143 15.65 -2.11 11.05
CA PRO A 143 16.58 -1.14 10.48
C PRO A 143 15.93 -0.32 9.34
N PRO A 144 16.41 0.91 9.07
CA PRO A 144 15.60 2.01 8.52
C PRO A 144 15.13 1.88 7.06
N SER A 145 15.35 0.77 6.38
CA SER A 145 15.11 0.70 4.93
C SER A 145 13.63 0.55 4.54
N ASP A 146 12.77 -0.03 5.38
CA ASP A 146 11.39 -0.33 5.00
C ASP A 146 10.29 0.14 5.97
N SER A 147 10.61 0.88 7.04
CA SER A 147 9.64 1.31 8.06
C SER A 147 8.46 2.15 7.54
N ALA A 148 8.55 2.73 6.34
CA ALA A 148 7.47 3.52 5.75
C ALA A 148 6.19 2.73 5.45
N TYR A 149 6.17 1.39 5.49
CA TYR A 149 4.89 0.65 5.42
C TYR A 149 4.00 0.86 6.66
N THR A 150 4.59 1.26 7.80
CA THR A 150 3.88 1.34 9.08
C THR A 150 2.76 2.36 9.09
N GLN A 151 2.88 3.48 8.36
CA GLN A 151 1.81 4.47 8.20
C GLN A 151 0.57 3.92 7.48
N TYR A 152 0.70 2.75 6.84
CA TYR A 152 -0.38 2.08 6.13
C TYR A 152 -1.02 0.95 6.95
N ILE A 153 -0.50 0.64 8.14
CA ILE A 153 -1.22 -0.20 9.11
C ILE A 153 -2.48 0.56 9.54
N GLY A 154 -3.61 -0.13 9.63
CA GLY A 154 -4.84 0.50 10.07
C GLY A 154 -6.02 -0.45 10.14
N ILE A 155 -7.21 0.14 10.19
CA ILE A 155 -8.47 -0.58 10.18
C ILE A 155 -9.46 0.03 9.18
N ASN A 156 -10.46 -0.75 8.80
CA ASN A 156 -11.57 -0.30 7.97
C ASN A 156 -12.88 -0.99 8.37
N LEU A 157 -14.01 -0.28 8.21
CA LEU A 157 -15.35 -0.74 8.56
C LEU A 157 -16.20 -0.88 7.29
N TYR A 158 -16.97 -1.98 7.19
CA TYR A 158 -17.78 -2.30 6.02
C TYR A 158 -19.22 -2.68 6.39
N PRO A 159 -20.18 -2.45 5.48
CA PRO A 159 -21.55 -2.93 5.61
C PRO A 159 -21.63 -4.44 5.45
N ASP A 160 -20.71 -5.06 4.70
CA ASP A 160 -20.74 -6.48 4.37
C ASP A 160 -19.36 -7.11 4.56
N ALA A 161 -19.33 -8.44 4.65
CA ALA A 161 -18.09 -9.19 4.75
C ALA A 161 -17.21 -8.95 3.51
N VAL A 162 -15.96 -8.56 3.75
CA VAL A 162 -14.97 -8.35 2.68
C VAL A 162 -14.37 -9.69 2.29
N ARG A 163 -14.18 -9.91 0.98
CA ARG A 163 -13.39 -11.02 0.44
C ARG A 163 -12.24 -10.46 -0.39
N ASN A 164 -11.04 -10.97 -0.15
CA ASN A 164 -9.84 -10.57 -0.88
C ASN A 164 -9.06 -11.80 -1.35
N PRO A 165 -9.68 -12.65 -2.22
CA PRO A 165 -9.05 -13.88 -2.66
C PRO A 165 -7.73 -13.62 -3.36
N SER A 166 -7.57 -12.47 -4.03
CA SER A 166 -6.35 -12.16 -4.75
C SER A 166 -5.16 -11.81 -3.87
N GLY A 167 -5.32 -11.60 -2.56
CA GLY A 167 -4.19 -11.25 -1.68
C GLY A 167 -3.60 -9.85 -1.88
N LYS A 168 -4.24 -9.01 -2.71
CA LYS A 168 -3.82 -7.62 -2.93
C LYS A 168 -3.98 -6.80 -1.66
N LEU A 169 -3.18 -5.76 -1.47
CA LEU A 169 -3.50 -4.79 -0.41
C LEU A 169 -4.86 -4.14 -0.71
N LEU A 170 -5.72 -4.10 0.30
CA LEU A 170 -6.99 -3.39 0.28
C LEU A 170 -6.75 -1.88 0.20
N GLU A 171 -7.56 -1.19 -0.59
CA GLU A 171 -7.48 0.26 -0.77
C GLU A 171 -7.93 1.03 0.48
N SER A 172 -7.11 1.99 0.90
CA SER A 172 -7.28 2.95 2.01
C SER A 172 -7.73 2.34 3.33
N ALA A 173 -6.90 2.44 4.37
CA ALA A 173 -7.44 2.33 5.72
C ALA A 173 -8.44 3.48 5.90
N ALA A 174 -9.56 3.23 6.56
CA ALA A 174 -10.43 4.32 6.97
C ALA A 174 -9.78 5.11 8.11
N PHE A 175 -8.93 4.42 8.88
CA PHE A 175 -8.29 4.91 10.08
C PHE A 175 -6.84 4.42 10.07
N HIS A 176 -5.92 5.37 9.85
CA HIS A 176 -4.49 5.14 9.80
C HIS A 176 -3.85 5.30 11.18
N LEU A 177 -2.60 4.85 11.33
CA LEU A 177 -1.79 5.20 12.49
C LEU A 177 -1.39 6.67 12.42
N ASP A 178 -1.85 7.46 13.38
CA ASP A 178 -1.43 8.87 13.53
C ASP A 178 -0.03 8.98 14.16
N THR A 179 0.43 7.93 14.83
CA THR A 179 1.74 7.85 15.46
C THR A 179 2.22 6.41 15.47
N VAL A 180 3.46 6.21 15.02
CA VAL A 180 4.10 4.89 14.93
C VAL A 180 5.17 4.77 16.01
N ILE A 181 4.99 3.84 16.95
CA ILE A 181 5.97 3.57 18.01
C ILE A 181 6.59 2.19 17.77
N PHE A 182 7.91 2.14 17.70
CA PHE A 182 8.68 0.90 17.51
C PHE A 182 9.17 0.36 18.85
N GLY A 183 9.16 -0.97 19.02
CA GLY A 183 9.74 -1.65 20.18
C GLY A 183 8.88 -1.66 21.44
N HIS A 184 7.63 -1.21 21.36
CA HIS A 184 6.71 -1.10 22.50
C HIS A 184 5.28 -1.44 22.11
N TRP A 185 4.52 -1.96 23.07
CA TRP A 185 3.06 -2.02 22.99
C TRP A 185 2.48 -0.65 23.24
N TYR A 186 1.57 -0.23 22.38
CA TYR A 186 0.87 1.03 22.53
C TYR A 186 -0.56 0.91 22.00
N ARG A 187 -1.51 1.51 22.73
CA ARG A 187 -2.93 1.49 22.38
C ARG A 187 -3.27 2.56 21.34
N VAL A 188 -3.69 2.13 20.17
CA VAL A 188 -4.26 3.00 19.13
C VAL A 188 -5.76 3.06 19.32
N LYS A 189 -6.37 4.25 19.20
CA LYS A 189 -7.83 4.40 19.22
C LYS A 189 -8.32 5.31 18.10
N TRP A 190 -9.62 5.26 17.82
CA TRP A 190 -10.31 6.13 16.88
C TRP A 190 -11.75 6.36 17.37
N LEU A 191 -12.24 7.60 17.26
CA LEU A 191 -13.64 7.92 17.54
C LEU A 191 -14.41 8.08 16.24
N VAL A 192 -15.44 7.26 16.06
CA VAL A 192 -16.15 7.14 14.78
C VAL A 192 -17.63 7.42 14.98
N ARG A 193 -18.19 8.25 14.10
CA ARG A 193 -19.63 8.45 13.96
C ARG A 193 -20.09 7.87 12.63
N PRO A 194 -20.72 6.68 12.62
CA PRO A 194 -21.25 6.10 11.39
C PRO A 194 -22.29 7.03 10.77
N VAL A 195 -22.18 7.29 9.47
CA VAL A 195 -23.23 7.95 8.68
C VAL A 195 -23.91 6.99 7.69
N CYS A 196 -23.55 5.71 7.75
CA CYS A 196 -24.25 4.59 7.10
C CYS A 196 -24.09 3.30 7.92
N ASN A 197 -24.75 2.22 7.48
CA ASN A 197 -24.70 0.93 8.15
C ASN A 197 -23.29 0.30 8.06
N LEU A 198 -22.71 -0.06 9.21
CA LEU A 198 -21.39 -0.70 9.32
C LEU A 198 -21.48 -1.86 10.32
N GLN A 199 -21.07 -3.06 9.90
CA GLN A 199 -21.20 -4.28 10.72
C GLN A 199 -20.03 -5.26 10.57
N PHE A 200 -18.97 -4.86 9.86
CA PHE A 200 -17.79 -5.70 9.65
C PHE A 200 -16.51 -4.89 9.83
N LEU A 201 -15.56 -5.42 10.61
CA LEU A 201 -14.25 -4.83 10.85
C LEU A 201 -13.18 -5.59 10.06
N VAL A 202 -12.21 -4.86 9.51
CA VAL A 202 -11.01 -5.39 8.86
C VAL A 202 -9.78 -4.67 9.37
N LEU A 203 -8.69 -5.40 9.62
CA LEU A 203 -7.40 -4.86 10.06
C LEU A 203 -6.24 -5.47 9.24
N GLY A 204 -5.19 -4.68 9.01
CA GLY A 204 -4.01 -5.06 8.20
C GLY A 204 -3.25 -3.83 7.69
N VAL A 205 -2.39 -4.01 6.66
CA VAL A 205 -1.69 -2.92 5.96
C VAL A 205 -2.45 -2.57 4.68
N PHE A 206 -2.94 -1.35 4.52
CA PHE A 206 -3.74 -0.93 3.37
C PHE A 206 -2.90 -0.22 2.29
N ARG A 207 -3.46 0.01 1.11
CA ARG A 207 -2.90 0.98 0.16
C ARG A 207 -3.30 2.38 0.58
N GLY A 208 -2.39 3.34 0.50
CA GLY A 208 -2.72 4.75 0.66
C GLY A 208 -2.54 5.50 -0.65
N HIS A 209 -2.70 6.82 -0.63
CA HIS A 209 -2.48 7.67 -1.81
C HIS A 209 -1.13 7.38 -2.52
N ASP A 210 -0.13 7.10 -1.70
CA ASP A 210 1.25 6.91 -2.07
C ASP A 210 1.65 5.42 -2.23
N ASP A 211 0.77 4.46 -1.92
CA ASP A 211 1.09 3.02 -1.75
C ASP A 211 2.21 2.77 -0.70
N PRO A 212 2.17 1.67 0.08
CA PRO A 212 3.32 1.33 0.92
C PRO A 212 4.56 1.03 0.06
N PRO A 213 5.77 1.33 0.54
CA PRO A 213 7.00 1.04 -0.19
C PRO A 213 7.11 -0.47 -0.46
N VAL A 214 7.56 -0.80 -1.67
CA VAL A 214 7.68 -2.17 -2.20
C VAL A 214 9.14 -2.43 -2.56
N ASN A 215 10.01 -2.46 -1.55
CA ASN A 215 11.42 -2.78 -1.71
C ASN A 215 11.59 -4.22 -2.25
N LEU A 216 12.50 -4.38 -3.21
CA LEU A 216 12.80 -5.65 -3.88
C LEU A 216 13.70 -6.59 -3.07
N LYS A 217 14.31 -6.10 -1.98
CA LYS A 217 15.00 -6.97 -1.02
C LYS A 217 13.95 -7.62 -0.13
N GLY A 218 13.83 -8.95 -0.19
CA GLY A 218 12.76 -9.74 0.43
C GLY A 218 12.72 -9.73 1.96
N HIS A 219 12.54 -8.56 2.55
CA HIS A 219 12.36 -8.39 3.98
C HIS A 219 10.90 -8.62 4.36
N HIS A 220 10.66 -9.55 5.27
CA HIS A 220 9.36 -9.76 5.89
C HIS A 220 9.22 -8.75 7.04
N ASN A 221 8.35 -7.76 6.89
CA ASN A 221 8.06 -6.82 7.97
C ASN A 221 6.98 -7.41 8.88
N ARG A 222 7.15 -7.29 10.19
CA ARG A 222 6.21 -7.86 11.17
C ARG A 222 5.75 -6.83 12.18
N PHE A 223 4.49 -6.96 12.59
CA PHE A 223 3.87 -6.22 13.67
C PHE A 223 2.86 -7.10 14.41
N TYR A 224 2.52 -6.76 15.65
CA TYR A 224 1.66 -7.56 16.51
C TYR A 224 0.45 -6.75 16.95
N ILE A 225 -0.71 -7.39 17.02
CA ILE A 225 -1.96 -6.79 17.47
C ILE A 225 -2.54 -7.63 18.61
N ASP A 226 -3.09 -6.94 19.60
CA ASP A 226 -3.76 -7.53 20.75
C ASP A 226 -4.94 -6.63 21.19
N ASP A 227 -5.86 -7.16 22.00
CA ASP A 227 -6.89 -6.39 22.71
C ASP A 227 -7.73 -5.44 21.82
N VAL A 228 -8.27 -5.97 20.72
CA VAL A 228 -9.11 -5.22 19.78
C VAL A 228 -10.52 -5.02 20.35
N ALA A 229 -11.01 -3.78 20.31
CA ALA A 229 -12.33 -3.45 20.83
C ALA A 229 -13.07 -2.38 20.03
N ILE A 230 -14.39 -2.50 20.01
CA ILE A 230 -15.32 -1.46 19.57
C ILE A 230 -16.35 -1.27 20.66
N ARG A 231 -16.50 -0.04 21.18
CA ARG A 231 -17.44 0.27 22.26
C ARG A 231 -18.23 1.53 21.92
N GLU A 232 -19.52 1.55 22.24
CA GLU A 232 -20.29 2.79 22.21
C GLU A 232 -19.70 3.78 23.22
N ALA A 233 -19.42 4.99 22.77
CA ALA A 233 -18.84 6.03 23.60
C ALA A 233 -19.96 6.97 24.10
N THR A 234 -20.37 6.79 25.35
CA THR A 234 -21.41 7.60 26.00
C THR A 234 -20.82 8.83 26.69
N GLY A 235 -21.55 9.95 26.72
CA GLY A 235 -21.15 11.15 27.47
C GLY A 235 -20.11 12.04 26.77
N ILE A 236 -19.75 11.76 25.52
CA ILE A 236 -18.92 12.66 24.70
C ILE A 236 -19.80 13.83 24.26
N LYS A 237 -19.60 15.02 24.84
CA LYS A 237 -20.27 16.26 24.39
C LYS A 237 -19.82 16.56 22.96
N ASP A 238 -20.77 16.86 22.08
CA ASP A 238 -20.65 17.08 20.63
C ASP A 238 -19.62 18.14 20.16
N ALA A 239 -18.83 18.73 21.06
CA ALA A 239 -17.93 19.84 20.81
C ALA A 239 -16.46 19.46 20.56
N SER A 240 -16.10 18.17 20.47
CA SER A 240 -14.73 17.75 20.12
C SER A 240 -14.62 17.34 18.65
N LEU A 241 -13.84 18.08 17.86
CA LEU A 241 -13.48 17.85 16.46
C LEU A 241 -12.80 16.49 16.16
N ALA A 242 -12.65 15.59 17.15
CA ALA A 242 -12.00 14.29 17.04
C ALA A 242 -12.95 13.13 16.63
N ILE A 243 -14.25 13.38 16.46
CA ILE A 243 -15.20 12.35 16.02
C ILE A 243 -15.22 12.33 14.49
N THR A 244 -14.70 11.28 13.86
CA THR A 244 -14.70 11.12 12.41
C THR A 244 -16.08 10.68 11.93
N PRO A 245 -16.84 11.50 11.18
CA PRO A 245 -18.04 11.03 10.49
C PRO A 245 -17.58 10.06 9.39
N TYR A 246 -18.07 8.82 9.42
CA TYR A 246 -17.57 7.78 8.55
C TYR A 246 -18.68 7.09 7.77
N CYS A 247 -18.59 7.22 6.45
CA CYS A 247 -19.22 6.37 5.45
C CYS A 247 -18.45 6.54 4.14
N ARG A 248 -17.18 6.14 4.13
CA ARG A 248 -16.34 6.28 2.95
C ARG A 248 -15.96 4.91 2.43
N PHE A 249 -16.80 4.38 1.55
CA PHE A 249 -16.34 3.44 0.53
C PHE A 249 -15.54 4.29 -0.44
N SER A 250 -14.25 3.99 -0.64
CA SER A 250 -13.49 4.73 -1.65
C SER A 250 -14.34 4.81 -2.91
N LYS A 251 -14.48 6.01 -3.46
CA LYS A 251 -14.98 6.15 -4.83
C LYS A 251 -13.99 5.34 -5.64
N LYS A 252 -14.44 4.16 -6.07
CA LYS A 252 -13.77 3.27 -6.99
C LYS A 252 -13.23 4.14 -8.14
N GLU A 253 -11.97 4.55 -8.10
CA GLU A 253 -11.17 4.34 -9.30
C GLU A 253 -11.10 2.82 -9.38
N LYS A 254 -12.10 2.24 -10.06
CA LYS A 254 -11.96 0.87 -10.51
C LYS A 254 -10.73 0.92 -11.42
N GLU A 255 -9.56 0.54 -10.91
CA GLU A 255 -8.76 -0.38 -11.71
C GLU A 255 -9.68 -1.57 -11.91
N GLU A 256 -10.42 -1.56 -13.02
CA GLU A 256 -11.28 -2.66 -13.41
C GLU A 256 -10.39 -3.88 -13.52
N ILE A 257 -10.51 -4.76 -12.54
CA ILE A 257 -9.98 -6.11 -12.63
C ILE A 257 -10.65 -6.69 -13.88
N PRO A 258 -9.90 -7.04 -14.93
CA PRO A 258 -10.52 -7.67 -16.08
C PRO A 258 -11.20 -8.95 -15.64
N GLU A 259 -12.38 -9.24 -16.18
CA GLU A 259 -13.02 -10.55 -15.99
C GLU A 259 -12.01 -11.65 -16.34
N GLU A 260 -12.04 -12.77 -15.60
CA GLU A 260 -11.11 -13.87 -15.83
C GLU A 260 -11.31 -14.41 -17.26
N ILE A 261 -10.23 -14.39 -18.04
CA ILE A 261 -10.24 -14.84 -19.44
C ILE A 261 -9.54 -16.18 -19.54
N ASP A 262 -10.24 -17.17 -20.09
CA ASP A 262 -9.63 -18.43 -20.46
C ASP A 262 -8.49 -18.21 -21.47
N GLY A 263 -7.32 -18.71 -21.09
CA GLY A 263 -6.13 -18.73 -21.93
C GLY A 263 -6.28 -19.62 -23.18
N THR A 264 -5.15 -19.96 -23.78
CA THR A 264 -5.12 -20.94 -24.88
C THR A 264 -3.77 -21.65 -24.92
N ILE A 265 -3.73 -22.80 -25.58
CA ILE A 265 -2.49 -23.51 -25.87
C ILE A 265 -2.52 -23.94 -27.34
N CYS A 266 -1.43 -23.66 -28.05
CA CYS A 266 -1.22 -24.13 -29.41
C CYS A 266 0.01 -25.03 -29.50
N PHE A 267 -0.07 -26.02 -30.37
CA PHE A 267 0.96 -27.04 -30.54
C PHE A 267 1.65 -26.93 -31.90
N PHE A 268 2.91 -27.34 -31.94
CA PHE A 268 3.80 -27.24 -33.10
C PHE A 268 4.35 -28.60 -33.49
N ASN A 269 4.80 -28.70 -34.74
CA ASN A 269 5.58 -29.83 -35.22
C ASN A 269 6.99 -29.84 -34.63
N SER A 270 7.65 -30.99 -34.74
CA SER A 270 9.04 -31.13 -34.29
C SER A 270 9.97 -30.18 -35.04
N ASN A 271 10.85 -29.51 -34.29
CA ASN A 271 11.83 -28.53 -34.80
C ASN A 271 11.24 -27.42 -35.69
N ASP A 272 9.96 -27.08 -35.50
CA ASP A 272 9.25 -26.11 -36.33
C ASP A 272 8.56 -25.03 -35.48
N SER A 273 8.34 -23.87 -36.06
CA SER A 273 7.58 -22.74 -35.52
C SER A 273 6.41 -22.29 -36.40
N LEU A 274 6.10 -23.03 -37.47
CA LEU A 274 4.91 -22.78 -38.29
C LEU A 274 3.62 -23.16 -37.55
N LEU A 275 2.60 -22.31 -37.68
CA LEU A 275 1.29 -22.57 -37.10
C LEU A 275 0.52 -23.56 -37.99
N SER A 276 -0.01 -24.62 -37.40
CA SER A 276 -0.96 -25.52 -38.06
C SER A 276 -2.35 -24.88 -38.15
N PRO A 277 -3.25 -25.36 -39.03
CA PRO A 277 -4.64 -24.90 -39.06
C PRO A 277 -5.35 -25.01 -37.71
N LEU A 278 -5.05 -26.07 -36.94
CA LEU A 278 -5.59 -26.26 -35.60
C LEU A 278 -5.05 -25.22 -34.60
N ALA A 279 -3.75 -24.91 -34.68
CA ALA A 279 -3.15 -23.86 -33.86
C ALA A 279 -3.74 -22.48 -34.18
N MET A 280 -3.97 -22.18 -35.47
CA MET A 280 -4.64 -20.94 -35.89
C MET A 280 -6.06 -20.86 -35.32
N ALA A 281 -6.88 -21.92 -35.44
CA ALA A 281 -8.23 -21.95 -34.88
C ALA A 281 -8.26 -21.72 -33.34
N ALA A 282 -7.28 -22.25 -32.60
CA ALA A 282 -7.15 -22.00 -31.17
C ALA A 282 -6.79 -20.54 -30.84
N LEU A 283 -5.97 -19.91 -31.68
CA LEU A 283 -5.64 -18.49 -31.57
C LEU A 283 -6.82 -17.59 -31.98
N ASP A 284 -7.60 -17.98 -32.98
CA ASP A 284 -8.83 -17.27 -33.40
C ASP A 284 -9.83 -17.18 -32.25
N SER A 285 -10.09 -18.32 -31.59
CA SER A 285 -10.99 -18.38 -30.43
C SER A 285 -10.48 -17.50 -29.27
N PHE A 286 -9.18 -17.53 -28.99
CA PHE A 286 -8.57 -16.67 -27.97
C PHE A 286 -8.67 -15.19 -28.33
N ALA A 287 -8.46 -14.84 -29.61
CA ALA A 287 -8.49 -13.46 -30.07
C ALA A 287 -9.86 -12.80 -29.82
N LEU A 288 -10.97 -13.53 -29.98
CA LEU A 288 -12.31 -13.04 -29.65
C LEU A 288 -12.42 -12.64 -28.17
N ARG A 289 -11.90 -13.47 -27.25
CA ARG A 289 -11.92 -13.16 -25.81
C ARG A 289 -10.98 -12.00 -25.46
N ALA A 290 -9.80 -11.95 -26.08
CA ALA A 290 -8.84 -10.88 -25.88
C ALA A 290 -9.35 -9.53 -26.42
N ALA A 291 -10.13 -9.54 -27.51
CA ALA A 291 -10.76 -8.36 -28.10
C ALA A 291 -11.90 -7.83 -27.20
N ALA A 292 -12.70 -8.71 -26.61
CA ALA A 292 -13.73 -8.33 -25.64
C ALA A 292 -13.17 -7.69 -24.36
N ASN A 293 -11.89 -7.93 -24.05
CA ASN A 293 -11.24 -7.46 -22.84
C ASN A 293 -9.95 -6.69 -23.17
N PRO A 294 -10.03 -5.46 -23.71
CA PRO A 294 -8.88 -4.73 -24.25
C PRO A 294 -7.84 -4.32 -23.19
N SER A 295 -8.24 -4.23 -21.91
CA SER A 295 -7.39 -3.81 -20.79
C SER A 295 -6.61 -4.95 -20.12
N THR A 296 -6.68 -6.18 -20.67
CA THR A 296 -6.01 -7.36 -20.11
C THR A 296 -4.61 -7.54 -20.67
N ALA A 297 -3.64 -7.77 -19.78
CA ALA A 297 -2.30 -8.23 -20.10
C ALA A 297 -2.23 -9.76 -20.05
N PHE A 298 -1.29 -10.36 -20.77
CA PHE A 298 -1.11 -11.81 -20.88
C PHE A 298 0.36 -12.19 -20.75
N ILE A 299 0.61 -13.41 -20.31
CA ILE A 299 1.91 -14.06 -20.40
C ILE A 299 1.83 -15.08 -21.52
N ILE A 300 2.88 -15.16 -22.33
CA ILE A 300 2.97 -16.14 -23.41
C ILE A 300 4.25 -16.95 -23.25
N VAL A 301 4.07 -18.24 -22.96
CA VAL A 301 5.13 -19.16 -22.57
C VAL A 301 5.38 -20.16 -23.68
N GLY A 302 6.59 -20.17 -24.23
CA GLY A 302 7.02 -21.09 -25.27
C GLY A 302 7.83 -22.25 -24.69
N ARG A 303 7.51 -23.48 -25.08
CA ARG A 303 8.23 -24.70 -24.69
C ARG A 303 8.67 -25.50 -25.90
N THR A 304 9.67 -26.34 -25.70
CA THR A 304 10.12 -27.35 -26.64
C THR A 304 10.15 -28.70 -25.96
N ASP A 305 10.15 -29.77 -26.77
CA ASP A 305 10.59 -31.07 -26.26
C ASP A 305 12.11 -31.07 -26.03
N SER A 306 12.64 -32.21 -25.61
CA SER A 306 14.06 -32.42 -25.35
C SER A 306 14.88 -32.86 -26.58
N ILE A 307 14.33 -32.75 -27.80
CA ILE A 307 15.04 -33.17 -29.03
C ILE A 307 15.60 -31.95 -29.76
N GLY A 308 16.89 -32.03 -30.13
CA GLY A 308 17.63 -30.94 -30.75
C GLY A 308 18.53 -30.20 -29.76
N SER A 309 18.98 -29.01 -30.12
CA SER A 309 19.93 -28.23 -29.32
C SER A 309 19.56 -26.76 -29.14
N GLN A 310 18.70 -26.22 -30.00
CA GLN A 310 18.33 -24.79 -30.05
C GLN A 310 17.00 -24.49 -29.35
N HIS A 311 16.81 -25.04 -28.15
CA HIS A 311 15.51 -25.00 -27.44
C HIS A 311 15.03 -23.58 -27.10
N LYS A 312 15.93 -22.72 -26.60
CA LYS A 312 15.57 -21.36 -26.19
C LYS A 312 15.17 -20.51 -27.39
N SER A 313 15.98 -20.48 -28.45
CA SER A 313 15.68 -19.73 -29.67
C SER A 313 14.41 -20.25 -30.36
N LEU A 314 14.23 -21.57 -30.46
CA LEU A 314 13.01 -22.16 -31.03
C LEU A 314 11.75 -21.80 -30.22
N SER A 315 11.83 -21.79 -28.89
CA SER A 315 10.70 -21.39 -28.04
C SER A 315 10.27 -19.94 -28.30
N PHE A 316 11.22 -19.01 -28.45
CA PHE A 316 10.92 -17.62 -28.82
C PHE A 316 10.42 -17.48 -30.26
N ALA A 317 10.92 -18.29 -31.21
CA ALA A 317 10.43 -18.30 -32.58
C ALA A 317 8.94 -18.70 -32.64
N ARG A 318 8.52 -19.71 -31.86
CA ARG A 318 7.11 -20.11 -31.74
C ARG A 318 6.24 -19.03 -31.12
N ILE A 319 6.71 -18.40 -30.04
CA ILE A 319 6.03 -17.25 -29.42
C ILE A 319 5.83 -16.15 -30.46
N LYS A 320 6.88 -15.83 -31.23
CA LYS A 320 6.83 -14.83 -32.29
C LYS A 320 5.76 -15.19 -33.33
N SER A 321 5.74 -16.41 -33.86
CA SER A 321 4.71 -16.84 -34.82
C SER A 321 3.28 -16.63 -34.30
N ALA A 322 3.01 -17.00 -33.05
CA ALA A 322 1.69 -16.81 -32.43
C ALA A 322 1.34 -15.32 -32.27
N LEU A 323 2.28 -14.49 -31.81
CA LEU A 323 2.08 -13.05 -31.65
C LEU A 323 1.93 -12.30 -32.98
N ASP A 324 2.66 -12.73 -34.01
CA ASP A 324 2.56 -12.21 -35.38
C ASP A 324 1.14 -12.46 -35.91
N TYR A 325 0.66 -13.70 -35.82
CA TYR A 325 -0.68 -14.10 -36.23
C TYR A 325 -1.78 -13.32 -35.49
N LEU A 326 -1.72 -13.25 -34.16
CA LEU A 326 -2.70 -12.50 -33.35
C LEU A 326 -2.74 -11.01 -33.70
N LYS A 327 -1.59 -10.40 -33.99
CA LYS A 327 -1.50 -8.99 -34.37
C LYS A 327 -2.02 -8.76 -35.78
N GLU A 328 -1.58 -9.55 -36.76
CA GLU A 328 -1.83 -9.32 -38.19
C GLU A 328 -3.24 -9.73 -38.60
N THR A 329 -3.77 -10.81 -38.04
CA THR A 329 -5.11 -11.33 -38.37
C THR A 329 -6.20 -10.71 -37.50
N HIS A 330 -5.93 -10.47 -36.21
CA HIS A 330 -6.96 -10.07 -35.23
C HIS A 330 -6.73 -8.71 -34.57
N GLY A 331 -5.62 -8.03 -34.87
CA GLY A 331 -5.30 -6.74 -34.26
C GLY A 331 -4.92 -6.80 -32.78
N VAL A 332 -4.71 -7.99 -32.20
CA VAL A 332 -4.32 -8.12 -30.79
C VAL A 332 -2.83 -7.79 -30.65
N HIS A 333 -2.53 -6.60 -30.12
CA HIS A 333 -1.17 -6.07 -30.11
C HIS A 333 -0.21 -6.77 -29.14
N ARG A 334 1.06 -6.88 -29.56
CA ARG A 334 2.14 -7.53 -28.81
C ARG A 334 2.47 -6.91 -27.45
N PHE A 335 2.26 -5.60 -27.28
CA PHE A 335 2.50 -4.92 -26.01
C PHE A 335 1.60 -5.42 -24.86
N ARG A 336 0.58 -6.23 -25.18
CA ARG A 336 -0.27 -6.89 -24.19
C ARG A 336 0.36 -8.15 -23.62
N PHE A 337 1.45 -8.64 -24.19
CA PHE A 337 2.03 -9.94 -23.86
C PHE A 337 3.42 -9.81 -23.24
N LEU A 338 3.68 -10.63 -22.23
CA LEU A 338 5.01 -10.89 -21.69
C LEU A 338 5.54 -12.22 -22.23
N PRO A 339 6.55 -12.20 -23.12
CA PRO A 339 7.09 -13.42 -23.70
C PRO A 339 8.11 -14.11 -22.78
N ILE A 340 7.89 -15.40 -22.49
CA ILE A 340 8.82 -16.25 -21.74
C ILE A 340 9.13 -17.51 -22.55
N GLY A 341 10.30 -17.57 -23.18
CA GLY A 341 10.78 -18.79 -23.82
C GLY A 341 11.44 -19.70 -22.78
N LEU A 342 10.85 -20.83 -22.42
CA LEU A 342 11.43 -21.78 -21.46
C LEU A 342 12.34 -22.82 -22.11
N GLY A 343 12.21 -23.05 -23.42
CA GLY A 343 12.89 -24.18 -24.06
C GLY A 343 12.42 -25.49 -23.42
N THR A 344 13.35 -26.28 -22.88
CA THR A 344 13.09 -27.56 -22.20
C THR A 344 12.70 -27.42 -20.73
N ASP A 345 12.84 -26.22 -20.15
CA ASP A 345 12.61 -25.99 -18.73
C ASP A 345 11.12 -26.05 -18.40
N ASN A 346 10.75 -26.58 -17.23
CA ASN A 346 9.37 -26.75 -16.75
C ASN A 346 8.42 -27.35 -17.81
N PRO A 347 8.66 -28.61 -18.23
CA PRO A 347 7.85 -29.27 -19.25
C PRO A 347 6.41 -29.52 -18.76
N LEU A 348 5.46 -29.58 -19.69
CA LEU A 348 4.06 -29.92 -19.39
C LEU A 348 3.88 -31.42 -19.16
N ALA A 349 4.72 -32.24 -19.80
CA ALA A 349 4.73 -33.70 -19.66
C ALA A 349 6.14 -34.28 -19.75
N VAL A 350 6.30 -35.55 -19.37
CA VAL A 350 7.59 -36.25 -19.45
C VAL A 350 8.07 -36.40 -20.91
N ASN A 351 9.32 -36.04 -21.19
CA ASN A 351 9.90 -36.08 -22.55
C ASN A 351 10.26 -37.51 -23.04
N THR A 352 10.07 -38.53 -22.20
CA THR A 352 10.43 -39.92 -22.51
C THR A 352 9.48 -40.57 -23.53
N THR A 353 8.27 -40.03 -23.72
CA THR A 353 7.28 -40.55 -24.67
C THR A 353 7.03 -39.56 -25.81
N GLU A 354 6.66 -40.05 -27.00
CA GLU A 354 6.32 -39.16 -28.12
C GLU A 354 5.11 -38.27 -27.81
N ALA A 355 4.11 -38.82 -27.11
CA ALA A 355 2.95 -38.05 -26.65
C ALA A 355 3.35 -36.90 -25.71
N GLY A 356 4.24 -37.16 -24.75
CA GLY A 356 4.74 -36.12 -23.84
C GLY A 356 5.60 -35.08 -24.57
N ARG A 357 6.44 -35.49 -25.52
CA ARG A 357 7.19 -34.58 -26.38
C ARG A 357 6.26 -33.67 -27.19
N GLN A 358 5.20 -34.21 -27.80
CA GLN A 358 4.24 -33.41 -28.55
C GLN A 358 3.56 -32.34 -27.67
N GLN A 359 3.24 -32.65 -26.40
CA GLN A 359 2.66 -31.66 -25.47
C GLN A 359 3.65 -30.54 -25.12
N ASN A 360 4.94 -30.86 -25.02
CA ASN A 360 5.99 -29.89 -24.74
C ASN A 360 6.33 -29.00 -25.95
N ARG A 361 5.96 -29.40 -27.17
CA ARG A 361 6.07 -28.56 -28.38
C ARG A 361 4.92 -27.56 -28.46
N SER A 362 4.88 -26.60 -27.54
CA SER A 362 3.72 -25.73 -27.36
C SER A 362 4.03 -24.28 -27.06
N VAL A 363 3.04 -23.43 -27.31
CA VAL A 363 2.96 -22.05 -26.79
C VAL A 363 1.67 -21.94 -26.00
N GLN A 364 1.78 -21.49 -24.77
CA GLN A 364 0.66 -21.32 -23.85
C GLN A 364 0.47 -19.83 -23.56
N ILE A 365 -0.75 -19.35 -23.66
CA ILE A 365 -1.14 -17.98 -23.32
C ILE A 365 -2.04 -18.04 -22.08
N GLN A 366 -1.72 -17.24 -21.08
CA GLN A 366 -2.50 -17.09 -19.86
C GLN A 366 -2.69 -15.61 -19.55
N GLN A 367 -3.80 -15.27 -18.91
CA GLN A 367 -3.99 -13.93 -18.37
C GLN A 367 -2.88 -13.62 -17.38
N MET A 368 -2.26 -12.46 -17.55
CA MET A 368 -1.49 -11.87 -16.49
C MET A 368 -2.43 -11.03 -15.69
N ASP A 369 -2.34 -11.26 -14.41
CA ASP A 369 -2.98 -10.41 -13.51
C ASP A 369 -2.02 -9.25 -13.25
N CYS A 370 -2.01 -8.24 -14.12
CA CYS A 370 -1.41 -6.93 -13.86
C CYS A 370 -2.13 -5.86 -14.68
N PRO A 371 -2.15 -4.59 -14.23
CA PRO A 371 -2.70 -3.52 -15.06
C PRO A 371 -1.95 -3.44 -16.39
N LEU A 372 -2.69 -3.41 -17.52
CA LEU A 372 -2.08 -3.35 -18.85
C LEU A 372 -1.09 -2.18 -18.99
N HIS A 373 -1.34 -1.04 -18.33
CA HIS A 373 -0.41 0.08 -18.36
C HIS A 373 0.99 -0.30 -17.83
N MET A 374 1.12 -1.17 -16.82
CA MET A 374 2.45 -1.61 -16.35
C MET A 374 3.19 -2.44 -17.41
N MET A 375 2.45 -3.27 -18.17
CA MET A 375 3.02 -4.02 -19.29
C MET A 375 3.46 -3.09 -20.42
N VAL A 376 2.61 -2.12 -20.77
CA VAL A 376 2.94 -1.13 -21.81
C VAL A 376 4.18 -0.34 -21.40
N TYR A 377 4.29 0.10 -20.15
CA TYR A 377 5.46 0.84 -19.67
C TYR A 377 6.73 -0.01 -19.68
N ARG A 378 6.64 -1.30 -19.32
CA ARG A 378 7.76 -2.25 -19.49
C ARG A 378 8.25 -2.26 -20.95
N ASN A 379 7.33 -2.34 -21.91
CA ASN A 379 7.67 -2.31 -23.33
C ASN A 379 8.27 -0.96 -23.75
N VAL A 380 7.78 0.17 -23.21
CA VAL A 380 8.43 1.48 -23.41
C VAL A 380 9.90 1.42 -23.02
N LEU A 381 10.20 0.95 -21.81
CA LEU A 381 11.58 0.86 -21.31
C LEU A 381 12.45 -0.06 -22.16
N LEU A 382 11.94 -1.22 -22.57
CA LEU A 382 12.67 -2.14 -23.46
C LEU A 382 13.06 -1.47 -24.79
N HIS A 383 12.14 -0.74 -25.42
CA HIS A 383 12.43 0.00 -26.65
C HIS A 383 13.38 1.18 -26.41
N VAL A 384 13.30 1.86 -25.25
CA VAL A 384 14.30 2.88 -24.88
C VAL A 384 15.68 2.26 -24.71
N PHE A 385 15.79 1.11 -24.05
CA PHE A 385 17.04 0.39 -23.84
C PHE A 385 17.65 -0.15 -25.14
N ALA A 386 16.81 -0.44 -26.14
CA ALA A 386 17.21 -0.81 -27.49
C ALA A 386 17.56 0.40 -28.40
N GLY A 387 17.31 1.63 -27.94
CA GLY A 387 17.50 2.85 -28.75
C GLY A 387 16.38 3.12 -29.77
N GLU A 388 15.28 2.38 -29.72
CA GLU A 388 14.17 2.43 -30.66
C GLU A 388 13.16 3.53 -30.31
N LYS A 389 13.60 4.80 -30.40
CA LYS A 389 12.79 5.97 -29.98
C LYS A 389 11.39 6.04 -30.61
N PRO A 390 11.17 5.78 -31.91
CA PRO A 390 9.84 5.89 -32.50
C PRO A 390 8.81 4.95 -31.86
N GLU A 391 9.18 3.69 -31.61
CA GLU A 391 8.28 2.72 -30.99
C GLU A 391 8.11 3.00 -29.49
N ALA A 392 9.18 3.44 -28.80
CA ALA A 392 9.09 3.90 -27.43
C ALA A 392 8.08 5.05 -27.25
N PHE A 393 8.10 6.07 -28.13
CA PHE A 393 7.12 7.17 -28.09
C PHE A 393 5.68 6.71 -28.35
N LYS A 394 5.50 5.80 -29.29
CA LYS A 394 4.18 5.23 -29.61
C LYS A 394 3.60 4.52 -28.41
N LEU A 395 4.38 3.65 -27.75
CA LEU A 395 3.96 2.92 -26.56
C LEU A 395 3.78 3.86 -25.36
N LEU A 396 4.63 4.88 -25.20
CA LEU A 396 4.49 5.85 -24.13
C LEU A 396 3.19 6.66 -24.27
N ASN A 397 2.80 7.00 -25.50
CA ASN A 397 1.51 7.63 -25.76
C ASN A 397 0.32 6.71 -25.43
N ILE A 398 0.43 5.41 -25.68
CA ILE A 398 -0.57 4.41 -25.26
C ILE A 398 -0.64 4.35 -23.73
N TRP A 399 0.51 4.26 -23.06
CA TRP A 399 0.61 4.26 -21.61
C TRP A 399 -0.08 5.48 -20.98
N LEU A 400 0.19 6.68 -21.51
CA LEU A 400 -0.43 7.94 -21.05
C LEU A 400 -1.97 7.97 -21.19
N ASN A 401 -2.56 7.11 -22.03
CA ASN A 401 -4.01 6.98 -22.13
C ASN A 401 -4.59 5.92 -21.19
N LEU A 402 -3.77 4.95 -20.74
CA LEU A 402 -4.20 3.82 -19.91
C LEU A 402 -3.95 4.05 -18.41
N VAL A 403 -2.86 4.72 -18.07
CA VAL A 403 -2.44 4.89 -16.68
C VAL A 403 -3.34 5.90 -15.94
N PRO A 404 -3.66 5.68 -14.66
CA PRO A 404 -4.37 6.66 -13.84
C PRO A 404 -3.72 8.05 -13.88
N ASP A 405 -4.53 9.10 -13.90
CA ASP A 405 -4.06 10.50 -14.04
C ASP A 405 -2.97 10.83 -13.01
N ARG A 406 -3.13 10.42 -11.75
CA ARG A 406 -2.15 10.64 -10.67
C ARG A 406 -0.76 10.05 -10.93
N LYS A 407 -0.62 9.02 -11.78
CA LYS A 407 0.65 8.36 -12.08
C LYS A 407 1.35 8.94 -13.31
N LYS A 408 0.65 9.68 -14.19
CA LYS A 408 1.21 10.19 -15.45
C LYS A 408 2.45 11.04 -15.26
N ILE A 409 2.45 11.89 -14.22
CA ILE A 409 3.57 12.79 -13.93
C ILE A 409 4.87 12.04 -13.63
N LEU A 410 4.82 10.83 -13.07
CA LEU A 410 6.01 10.04 -12.73
C LEU A 410 6.91 9.77 -13.94
N ALA A 411 6.35 9.70 -15.16
CA ALA A 411 7.14 9.54 -16.39
C ALA A 411 8.07 10.74 -16.65
N LEU A 412 7.72 11.95 -16.18
CA LEU A 412 8.62 13.11 -16.29
C LEU A 412 9.87 12.97 -15.42
N PHE A 413 9.74 12.18 -14.35
CA PHE A 413 10.74 11.96 -13.31
C PHE A 413 11.44 10.61 -13.43
N ASP A 414 11.19 9.83 -14.49
CA ASP A 414 11.90 8.58 -14.74
C ASP A 414 13.22 8.87 -15.47
N PRO A 415 14.41 8.59 -14.88
CA PRO A 415 15.69 8.79 -15.54
C PRO A 415 15.90 7.78 -16.69
N ARG A 416 15.21 6.63 -16.66
CA ARG A 416 15.32 5.61 -17.72
C ARG A 416 14.73 6.10 -19.05
N LEU A 417 13.92 7.17 -19.03
CA LEU A 417 13.38 7.83 -20.23
C LEU A 417 14.23 8.99 -20.74
N ASP A 418 15.40 9.28 -20.16
CA ASP A 418 16.21 10.47 -20.49
C ASP A 418 16.56 10.56 -21.98
N ALA A 419 16.79 9.42 -22.64
CA ALA A 419 17.06 9.35 -24.08
C ALA A 419 15.92 9.92 -24.96
N LEU A 420 14.69 9.99 -24.44
CA LEU A 420 13.52 10.56 -25.11
C LEU A 420 13.33 12.05 -24.82
N LYS A 421 13.83 12.57 -23.69
CA LYS A 421 13.51 13.92 -23.18
C LYS A 421 14.01 15.06 -24.08
N SER A 422 15.05 14.81 -24.88
CA SER A 422 15.60 15.79 -25.83
C SER A 422 14.81 15.87 -27.15
N ASP A 423 13.93 14.90 -27.44
CA ASP A 423 13.13 14.89 -28.66
C ASP A 423 11.96 15.90 -28.56
N PRO A 424 11.66 16.70 -29.61
CA PRO A 424 10.54 17.64 -29.61
C PRO A 424 9.18 17.01 -29.25
N LYS A 425 8.96 15.73 -29.57
CA LYS A 425 7.74 14.99 -29.22
C LYS A 425 7.54 14.87 -27.72
N TRP A 426 8.61 14.88 -26.93
CA TRP A 426 8.51 14.85 -25.47
C TRP A 426 7.68 16.01 -24.93
N LYS A 427 7.98 17.23 -25.38
CA LYS A 427 7.21 18.42 -24.99
C LYS A 427 5.82 18.42 -25.62
N ALA A 428 5.73 18.13 -26.91
CA ALA A 428 4.48 18.24 -27.67
C ALA A 428 3.41 17.20 -27.28
N VAL A 429 3.83 16.01 -26.82
CA VAL A 429 2.93 14.90 -26.50
C VAL A 429 2.96 14.56 -25.01
N VAL A 430 4.13 14.23 -24.45
CA VAL A 430 4.23 13.67 -23.09
C VAL A 430 3.89 14.73 -22.05
N ILE A 431 4.61 15.86 -22.04
CA ILE A 431 4.37 16.95 -21.07
C ILE A 431 2.96 17.50 -21.23
N LYS A 432 2.48 17.66 -22.47
CA LYS A 432 1.11 18.13 -22.74
C LYS A 432 0.06 17.24 -22.07
N LYS A 433 0.11 15.92 -22.29
CA LYS A 433 -0.84 14.96 -21.69
C LYS A 433 -0.74 14.88 -20.17
N VAL A 434 0.48 14.96 -19.62
CA VAL A 434 0.66 15.02 -18.17
C VAL A 434 -0.03 16.25 -17.60
N ARG A 435 0.15 17.44 -18.20
CA ARG A 435 -0.53 18.67 -17.74
C ARG A 435 -2.05 18.58 -17.88
N GLU A 436 -2.55 18.00 -18.96
CA GLU A 436 -3.98 17.77 -19.17
C GLU A 436 -4.61 16.89 -18.09
N SER A 437 -3.85 16.02 -17.42
CA SER A 437 -4.35 15.19 -16.31
C SER A 437 -4.76 15.99 -15.06
N TYR A 438 -4.33 17.25 -14.96
CA TYR A 438 -4.71 18.15 -13.86
C TYR A 438 -5.92 19.04 -14.20
N ARG A 439 -6.50 18.92 -15.39
CA ARG A 439 -7.55 19.83 -15.89
C ARG A 439 -8.82 19.88 -15.04
N THR A 440 -9.05 18.88 -14.19
CA THR A 440 -10.23 18.82 -13.31
C THR A 440 -10.02 19.56 -11.99
N GLN A 441 -8.79 19.96 -11.67
CA GLN A 441 -8.49 20.78 -10.49
C GLN A 441 -8.95 22.23 -10.74
N GLN A 442 -9.31 22.96 -9.69
CA GLN A 442 -9.69 24.37 -9.85
C GLN A 442 -8.49 25.22 -10.28
N GLN A 443 -7.29 24.85 -9.85
CA GLN A 443 -6.03 25.48 -10.26
C GLN A 443 -5.07 24.46 -10.91
N PRO A 444 -5.29 24.05 -12.18
CA PRO A 444 -4.50 22.99 -12.82
C PRO A 444 -3.00 23.29 -12.91
N ALA A 445 -2.63 24.53 -13.21
CA ALA A 445 -1.22 24.93 -13.35
C ALA A 445 -0.48 24.88 -12.02
N LEU A 446 -1.10 25.40 -10.95
CA LEU A 446 -0.53 25.35 -9.60
C LEU A 446 -0.46 23.90 -9.09
N SER A 447 -1.50 23.11 -9.33
CA SER A 447 -1.54 21.69 -9.00
C SER A 447 -0.38 20.92 -9.63
N PHE A 448 -0.19 21.05 -10.95
CA PHE A 448 0.95 20.44 -11.66
C PHE A 448 2.31 20.90 -11.12
N ALA A 449 2.46 22.19 -10.81
CA ALA A 449 3.72 22.76 -10.34
C ALA A 449 4.07 22.28 -8.92
N LEU A 450 3.09 22.25 -8.01
CA LEU A 450 3.27 21.70 -6.66
C LEU A 450 3.55 20.21 -6.68
N ASP A 451 2.88 19.44 -7.54
CA ASP A 451 3.15 18.02 -7.67
C ASP A 451 4.57 17.77 -8.20
N SER A 452 4.97 18.52 -9.22
CA SER A 452 6.33 18.47 -9.77
C SER A 452 7.38 18.78 -8.71
N LEU A 453 7.15 19.80 -7.88
CA LEU A 453 8.05 20.18 -6.79
C LEU A 453 8.13 19.07 -5.73
N GLY A 454 6.99 18.45 -5.39
CA GLY A 454 6.95 17.32 -4.45
C GLY A 454 7.76 16.13 -4.95
N LEU A 455 7.68 15.83 -6.25
CA LEU A 455 8.47 14.76 -6.85
C LEU A 455 9.97 15.10 -6.92
N GLU A 456 10.36 16.35 -7.20
CA GLU A 456 11.75 16.79 -7.08
C GLU A 456 12.28 16.63 -5.64
N ASP A 457 11.49 17.04 -4.65
CA ASP A 457 11.81 16.90 -3.22
C ASP A 457 11.99 15.43 -2.80
N GLN A 458 11.19 14.54 -3.35
CA GLN A 458 11.23 13.12 -3.02
C GLN A 458 12.31 12.32 -3.76
N LYS A 459 13.03 12.89 -4.75
CA LYS A 459 14.09 12.20 -5.52
C LYS A 459 15.13 11.51 -4.66
N CYS A 460 15.59 12.17 -3.59
CA CYS A 460 16.63 11.63 -2.73
C CYS A 460 16.08 10.79 -1.56
N ARG A 461 14.75 10.58 -1.52
CA ARG A 461 14.03 9.91 -0.43
C ARG A 461 13.32 8.66 -0.94
N LEU A 462 12.11 8.82 -1.48
CA LEU A 462 11.22 7.70 -1.83
C LEU A 462 10.87 7.61 -3.31
N LEU A 463 11.11 8.65 -4.12
CA LEU A 463 10.60 8.73 -5.50
C LEU A 463 11.01 7.54 -6.37
N ASN A 464 12.23 7.03 -6.18
CA ASN A 464 12.72 5.89 -6.96
C ASN A 464 11.77 4.69 -6.87
N ARG A 465 11.21 4.45 -5.68
CA ARG A 465 10.26 3.36 -5.43
C ARG A 465 8.96 3.54 -6.23
N TYR A 466 8.43 4.75 -6.30
CA TYR A 466 7.21 5.05 -7.09
C TYR A 466 7.45 4.88 -8.58
N VAL A 467 8.62 5.30 -9.08
CA VAL A 467 8.96 5.21 -10.50
C VAL A 467 9.23 3.76 -10.91
N GLU A 468 9.87 2.97 -10.04
CA GLU A 468 10.05 1.53 -10.26
C GLU A 468 8.72 0.78 -10.31
N ASN A 469 7.65 1.31 -9.72
CA ASN A 469 6.31 0.71 -9.77
C ASN A 469 5.51 1.04 -11.03
N MET A 470 6.09 1.73 -12.02
CA MET A 470 5.38 1.98 -13.28
C MET A 470 5.41 0.81 -14.26
N GLN A 471 6.29 -0.18 -14.07
CA GLN A 471 6.45 -1.35 -14.96
C GLN A 471 6.27 -2.69 -14.24
N VAL A 472 6.00 -3.72 -15.04
CA VAL A 472 6.22 -5.11 -14.63
C VAL A 472 7.72 -5.38 -14.52
N TYR A 473 8.15 -5.98 -13.42
CA TYR A 473 9.53 -6.40 -13.15
C TYR A 473 9.58 -7.90 -12.80
N LEU A 474 10.44 -8.64 -13.49
CA LEU A 474 10.64 -10.08 -13.34
C LEU A 474 12.01 -10.34 -12.72
N ALA A 475 12.05 -10.72 -11.45
CA ALA A 475 13.32 -10.89 -10.74
C ALA A 475 14.29 -11.86 -11.45
N ASP A 476 13.78 -12.98 -11.97
CA ASP A 476 14.61 -14.01 -12.62
C ASP A 476 15.32 -13.51 -13.89
N THR A 477 14.72 -12.58 -14.63
CA THR A 477 15.29 -12.06 -15.88
C THR A 477 15.92 -10.70 -15.74
N ASP A 478 15.41 -9.87 -14.83
CA ASP A 478 15.72 -8.44 -14.77
C ASP A 478 16.75 -8.11 -13.67
N SER A 479 16.95 -8.98 -12.69
CA SER A 479 17.83 -8.72 -11.53
C SER A 479 19.30 -8.49 -11.88
N THR A 480 19.76 -9.01 -13.01
CA THR A 480 21.13 -8.83 -13.48
C THR A 480 21.33 -7.57 -14.32
N ASP A 481 20.26 -6.97 -14.84
CA ASP A 481 20.31 -5.79 -15.68
C ASP A 481 20.03 -4.51 -14.87
N ARG A 482 21.11 -3.78 -14.56
CA ARG A 482 21.04 -2.55 -13.77
C ARG A 482 20.23 -1.44 -14.43
N ARG A 483 19.92 -1.50 -15.73
CA ARG A 483 19.10 -0.50 -16.42
C ARG A 483 17.67 -0.42 -15.87
N TRP A 484 17.19 -1.48 -15.21
CA TRP A 484 15.88 -1.48 -14.56
C TRP A 484 15.82 -0.61 -13.29
N ASN A 485 16.95 -0.41 -12.63
CA ASN A 485 17.02 0.33 -11.37
C ASN A 485 16.83 1.83 -11.61
N VAL A 486 16.07 2.49 -10.73
CA VAL A 486 15.93 3.94 -10.75
C VAL A 486 16.93 4.55 -9.79
N SER A 487 17.91 5.26 -10.35
CA SER A 487 18.88 6.04 -9.58
C SER A 487 18.88 7.48 -10.05
N TYR A 488 18.73 8.41 -9.10
CA TYR A 488 18.80 9.85 -9.34
C TYR A 488 20.18 10.43 -9.05
N PHE A 489 20.91 9.82 -8.13
CA PHE A 489 22.17 10.33 -7.62
C PHE A 489 23.16 9.17 -7.44
N SER A 490 24.45 9.43 -7.68
CA SER A 490 25.52 8.48 -7.36
C SER A 490 25.76 8.35 -5.86
N ASP A 491 25.41 9.38 -5.09
CA ASP A 491 25.48 9.44 -3.63
C ASP A 491 24.24 10.19 -3.09
N THR A 492 23.53 9.59 -2.15
CA THR A 492 22.21 10.06 -1.70
C THR A 492 22.26 10.83 -0.38
N SER A 493 23.30 10.67 0.45
CA SER A 493 23.29 11.16 1.84
C SER A 493 23.62 12.64 2.01
N TYR A 494 24.36 13.25 1.07
CA TYR A 494 24.82 14.64 1.20
C TYR A 494 24.03 15.67 0.37
N LEU A 495 23.22 15.22 -0.60
CA LEU A 495 22.57 16.12 -1.56
C LEU A 495 21.16 16.58 -1.15
N CYS A 496 20.47 15.88 -0.26
CA CYS A 496 19.12 16.28 0.15
C CYS A 496 19.09 17.68 0.80
N PRO A 497 19.93 17.98 1.83
CA PRO A 497 19.80 19.26 2.54
C PRO A 497 20.06 20.48 1.64
N ILE A 498 21.03 20.37 0.72
CA ILE A 498 21.35 21.44 -0.25
C ILE A 498 20.16 21.70 -1.19
N ARG A 499 19.43 20.65 -1.58
CA ARG A 499 18.28 20.77 -2.48
C ARG A 499 17.03 21.26 -1.75
N ASP A 500 16.87 20.95 -0.47
CA ASP A 500 15.72 21.37 0.33
C ASP A 500 15.60 22.90 0.37
N GLU A 501 16.72 23.65 0.45
CA GLU A 501 16.72 25.12 0.36
C GLU A 501 16.18 25.63 -0.98
N ALA A 502 16.63 25.04 -2.10
CA ALA A 502 16.16 25.40 -3.44
C ALA A 502 14.67 25.07 -3.62
N HIS A 503 14.20 23.95 -3.06
CA HIS A 503 12.80 23.56 -3.10
C HIS A 503 11.91 24.49 -2.29
N VAL A 504 12.38 24.98 -1.12
CA VAL A 504 11.68 26.00 -0.34
C VAL A 504 11.53 27.29 -1.16
N GLN A 505 12.60 27.74 -1.82
CA GLN A 505 12.50 28.94 -2.65
C GLN A 505 11.54 28.75 -3.83
N ALA A 506 11.54 27.57 -4.44
CA ALA A 506 10.56 27.22 -5.47
C ALA A 506 9.12 27.23 -4.92
N LEU A 507 8.90 26.68 -3.72
CA LEU A 507 7.59 26.73 -3.05
C LEU A 507 7.14 28.17 -2.82
N ILE A 508 8.00 29.02 -2.26
CA ILE A 508 7.71 30.44 -2.03
C ILE A 508 7.32 31.15 -3.33
N ASN A 509 8.00 30.85 -4.43
CA ASN A 509 7.67 31.41 -5.73
C ASN A 509 6.31 30.92 -6.27
N LEU A 510 5.90 29.69 -5.92
CA LEU A 510 4.63 29.11 -6.36
C LEU A 510 3.43 29.60 -5.55
N ILE A 511 3.56 29.69 -4.22
CA ILE A 511 2.41 29.95 -3.32
C ILE A 511 2.49 31.32 -2.63
N GLY A 512 3.59 32.04 -2.76
CA GLY A 512 3.77 33.35 -2.13
C GLY A 512 3.59 33.28 -0.62
N ASN A 513 2.64 34.05 -0.08
CA ASN A 513 2.27 34.06 1.34
C ASN A 513 0.90 33.41 1.57
N ASP A 514 0.66 32.28 0.90
CA ASP A 514 -0.54 31.46 1.06
C ASP A 514 -0.18 29.99 1.34
N TRP A 515 -1.17 29.17 1.70
CA TRP A 515 -1.08 27.71 1.79
C TRP A 515 -2.11 27.06 0.85
N PRO A 516 -1.72 26.11 -0.01
CA PRO A 516 -2.62 25.51 -1.00
C PRO A 516 -3.79 24.76 -0.36
N LYS A 517 -4.95 24.76 -1.02
CA LYS A 517 -6.15 24.03 -0.57
C LYS A 517 -6.32 22.72 -1.34
N ILE A 518 -6.72 21.66 -0.65
CA ILE A 518 -7.06 20.37 -1.26
C ILE A 518 -8.15 20.54 -2.31
N SER A 519 -9.18 21.34 -2.03
CA SER A 519 -10.27 21.60 -2.98
C SER A 519 -9.84 22.32 -4.27
N GLU A 520 -8.71 23.01 -4.26
CA GLU A 520 -8.22 23.80 -5.39
C GLU A 520 -7.17 23.06 -6.24
N VAL A 521 -6.24 22.38 -5.57
CA VAL A 521 -5.09 21.74 -6.22
C VAL A 521 -5.04 20.22 -6.06
N GLY A 522 -5.90 19.61 -5.25
CA GLY A 522 -5.89 18.19 -4.95
C GLY A 522 -4.99 17.80 -3.77
N GLU A 523 -5.14 16.57 -3.30
CA GLU A 523 -4.56 16.08 -2.05
C GLU A 523 -3.02 15.99 -2.08
N ARG A 524 -2.42 15.30 -3.06
CA ARG A 524 -0.96 15.17 -3.19
C ARG A 524 -0.24 16.49 -3.45
N PRO A 525 -0.71 17.35 -4.37
CA PRO A 525 -0.10 18.67 -4.55
C PRO A 525 -0.13 19.54 -3.28
N THR A 526 -1.21 19.47 -2.48
CA THR A 526 -1.25 20.17 -1.18
C THR A 526 -0.24 19.58 -0.19
N LYS A 527 -0.05 18.25 -0.16
CA LYS A 527 0.95 17.59 0.68
C LYS A 527 2.38 18.04 0.37
N THR A 528 2.69 18.44 -0.87
CA THR A 528 4.01 19.00 -1.22
C THR A 528 4.41 20.16 -0.32
N ALA A 529 3.49 21.10 -0.03
CA ALA A 529 3.81 22.27 0.79
C ALA A 529 4.25 21.84 2.20
N PHE A 530 3.59 20.85 2.78
CA PHE A 530 4.00 20.27 4.05
C PHE A 530 5.38 19.60 3.96
N LEU A 531 5.60 18.74 2.97
CA LEU A 531 6.87 18.01 2.82
C LEU A 531 8.06 18.97 2.69
N VAL A 532 7.98 19.92 1.76
CA VAL A 532 9.05 20.89 1.50
C VAL A 532 9.34 21.76 2.73
N VAL A 533 8.31 22.26 3.41
CA VAL A 533 8.50 23.06 4.64
C VAL A 533 9.00 22.18 5.79
N SER A 534 8.62 20.90 5.85
CA SER A 534 9.10 19.99 6.90
C SER A 534 10.57 19.60 6.73
N HIS A 535 11.11 19.68 5.51
CA HIS A 535 12.50 19.34 5.23
C HIS A 535 13.49 20.48 5.45
N THR A 536 13.01 21.73 5.59
CA THR A 536 13.90 22.87 5.83
C THR A 536 14.42 22.93 7.26
N GLY A 537 15.67 23.35 7.42
CA GLY A 537 16.23 23.74 8.72
C GLY A 537 15.88 25.18 9.13
N ASP A 538 15.37 26.01 8.21
CA ASP A 538 15.08 27.42 8.47
C ASP A 538 13.73 27.61 9.17
N THR A 539 13.80 27.87 10.47
CA THR A 539 12.60 28.08 11.28
C THR A 539 11.81 29.35 10.92
N ALA A 540 12.42 30.33 10.24
CA ALA A 540 11.71 31.52 9.79
C ALA A 540 10.65 31.16 8.72
N ILE A 541 10.96 30.22 7.84
CA ILE A 541 10.02 29.69 6.84
C ILE A 541 8.88 28.94 7.52
N ILE A 542 9.19 28.11 8.52
CA ILE A 542 8.14 27.40 9.27
C ILE A 542 7.21 28.41 9.96
N VAL A 543 7.76 29.42 10.66
CA VAL A 543 6.96 30.48 11.31
C VAL A 543 6.08 31.23 10.33
N ARG A 544 6.60 31.51 9.13
CA ARG A 544 5.83 32.20 8.08
C ARG A 544 4.58 31.43 7.69
N TYR A 545 4.67 30.12 7.48
CA TYR A 545 3.57 29.32 6.95
C TYR A 545 2.67 28.68 8.01
N LEU A 546 3.13 28.53 9.25
CA LEU A 546 2.39 27.85 10.31
C LEU A 546 0.99 28.42 10.59
N PRO A 547 0.76 29.76 10.61
CA PRO A 547 -0.58 30.33 10.77
C PRO A 547 -1.51 30.02 9.59
N LEU A 548 -0.96 30.00 8.38
CA LEU A 548 -1.70 29.71 7.15
C LEU A 548 -2.12 28.24 7.12
N LEU A 549 -1.20 27.33 7.44
CA LEU A 549 -1.51 25.90 7.59
C LEU A 549 -2.61 25.68 8.64
N LYS A 550 -2.53 26.34 9.80
CA LYS A 550 -3.58 26.26 10.83
C LYS A 550 -4.95 26.66 10.30
N GLN A 551 -5.01 27.76 9.53
CA GLN A 551 -6.26 28.21 8.90
C GLN A 551 -6.80 27.14 7.92
N ARG A 552 -5.92 26.47 7.17
CA ARG A 552 -6.32 25.37 6.28
C ARG A 552 -6.82 24.14 7.04
N CYS A 553 -6.18 23.77 8.15
CA CYS A 553 -6.67 22.68 9.00
C CYS A 553 -8.06 22.96 9.56
N GLN A 554 -8.31 24.19 10.04
CA GLN A 554 -9.63 24.61 10.52
C GLN A 554 -10.72 24.56 9.43
N ALA A 555 -10.33 24.76 8.18
CA ALA A 555 -11.23 24.68 7.03
C ALA A 555 -11.39 23.24 6.47
N GLY A 556 -10.72 22.24 7.03
CA GLY A 556 -10.68 20.87 6.49
C GLY A 556 -9.87 20.73 5.20
N GLU A 557 -9.02 21.71 4.90
CA GLU A 557 -8.19 21.79 3.68
C GLU A 557 -6.72 21.38 3.93
N ALA A 558 -6.40 20.92 5.15
CA ALA A 558 -5.12 20.34 5.52
C ALA A 558 -5.28 19.46 6.78
N GLU A 559 -4.38 18.52 6.99
CA GLU A 559 -4.43 17.62 8.16
C GLU A 559 -3.78 18.26 9.40
N TRP A 560 -4.40 18.08 10.56
CA TRP A 560 -3.90 18.62 11.83
C TRP A 560 -2.54 18.04 12.25
N ILE A 561 -2.21 16.81 11.82
CA ILE A 561 -0.90 16.21 12.09
C ILE A 561 0.23 16.97 11.41
N HIS A 562 -0.01 17.56 10.23
CA HIS A 562 0.98 18.41 9.55
C HIS A 562 1.27 19.67 10.36
N PHE A 563 0.22 20.31 10.90
CA PHE A 563 0.37 21.49 11.75
C PHE A 563 1.14 21.17 13.04
N ALA A 564 0.76 20.11 13.73
CA ALA A 564 1.45 19.68 14.95
C ALA A 564 2.93 19.38 14.70
N THR A 565 3.22 18.68 13.60
CA THR A 565 4.58 18.32 13.17
C THR A 565 5.44 19.56 12.90
N LEU A 566 4.95 20.52 12.11
CA LEU A 566 5.72 21.74 11.83
C LEU A 566 5.87 22.63 13.06
N SER A 567 4.83 22.73 13.89
CA SER A 567 4.87 23.48 15.15
C SER A 567 5.97 22.95 16.08
N ASP A 568 6.00 21.63 16.30
CA ASP A 568 7.00 21.02 17.16
C ASP A 568 8.40 21.06 16.54
N ARG A 569 8.52 20.83 15.23
CA ARG A 569 9.80 20.95 14.52
C ARG A 569 10.40 22.34 14.67
N MET A 570 9.59 23.39 14.52
CA MET A 570 10.04 24.76 14.76
C MET A 570 10.54 24.96 16.20
N LEU A 571 9.85 24.39 17.21
CA LEU A 571 10.27 24.48 18.61
C LEU A 571 11.62 23.77 18.81
N VAL A 572 11.73 22.52 18.36
CA VAL A 572 12.93 21.69 18.50
C VAL A 572 14.14 22.33 17.81
N HIS A 573 13.99 22.84 16.59
CA HIS A 573 15.08 23.53 15.87
C HIS A 573 15.56 24.81 16.57
N ARG A 574 14.70 25.43 17.40
CA ARG A 574 15.06 26.59 18.25
C ARG A 574 15.61 26.17 19.62
N GLY A 575 15.80 24.88 19.86
CA GLY A 575 16.19 24.35 21.18
C GLY A 575 15.10 24.49 22.24
N LEU A 576 13.85 24.69 21.83
CA LEU A 576 12.71 24.83 22.73
C LEU A 576 11.95 23.51 22.87
N PRO A 577 11.30 23.29 24.02
CA PRO A 577 10.46 22.12 24.20
C PRO A 577 9.26 22.16 23.25
N GLN A 578 8.92 21.00 22.69
CA GLN A 578 7.83 20.79 21.74
C GLN A 578 6.47 20.67 22.45
N ARG A 579 5.37 20.94 21.72
CA ARG A 579 4.03 20.96 22.31
C ARG A 579 3.28 19.65 22.10
N TYR A 580 3.26 19.11 20.90
CA TYR A 580 2.43 17.95 20.55
C TYR A 580 3.18 16.62 20.54
N GLY A 581 4.48 16.61 20.80
CA GLY A 581 5.31 15.40 20.85
C GLY A 581 5.39 14.64 19.52
N THR A 582 5.54 15.36 18.42
CA THR A 582 5.69 14.76 17.08
C THR A 582 7.16 14.55 16.66
N GLN A 583 8.13 15.13 17.38
CA GLN A 583 9.55 15.01 17.07
C GLN A 583 10.25 14.06 18.05
N TYR A 584 11.07 13.16 17.49
CA TYR A 584 11.86 12.20 18.25
C TYR A 584 13.35 12.45 18.01
N GLN A 585 14.15 12.21 19.04
CA GLN A 585 15.60 12.21 18.94
C GLN A 585 16.05 11.04 18.06
N PRO A 586 17.06 11.25 17.19
CA PRO A 586 17.64 10.16 16.42
C PRO A 586 18.21 9.10 17.39
N PRO A 587 17.94 7.81 17.17
CA PRO A 587 18.42 6.77 18.06
C PRO A 587 19.95 6.62 17.93
N SER A 588 20.66 6.46 19.04
CA SER A 588 22.13 6.30 19.03
C SER A 588 22.56 4.90 18.59
N SER A 589 21.62 3.94 18.59
CA SER A 589 21.79 2.57 18.10
C SER A 589 20.45 1.96 17.69
N ALA A 590 20.45 0.92 16.87
CA ALA A 590 19.23 0.24 16.42
C ALA A 590 18.39 -0.39 17.56
N SER A 591 18.99 -0.58 18.75
CA SER A 591 18.34 -1.13 19.94
C SER A 591 17.84 -0.05 20.93
N GLU A 592 18.15 1.22 20.71
CA GLU A 592 17.73 2.30 21.61
C GLU A 592 16.28 2.75 21.33
N LYS A 593 15.50 2.89 22.39
CA LYS A 593 14.12 3.41 22.31
C LYS A 593 14.15 4.86 21.81
N LEU A 594 13.29 5.19 20.85
CA LEU A 594 13.11 6.56 20.38
C LEU A 594 12.61 7.43 21.52
N ARG A 595 13.39 8.45 21.89
CA ARG A 595 13.02 9.40 22.94
C ARG A 595 12.41 10.63 22.32
N LEU A 596 11.37 11.17 22.94
CA LEU A 596 10.82 12.46 22.52
C LEU A 596 11.85 13.57 22.79
N PHE A 597 11.87 14.58 21.91
CA PHE A 597 12.43 15.87 22.33
C PHE A 597 11.63 16.44 23.51
N PRO A 598 12.24 17.25 24.39
CA PRO A 598 11.59 17.77 25.59
C PRO A 598 10.19 18.35 25.33
N LEU A 599 9.21 18.03 26.16
CA LEU A 599 7.84 18.56 26.05
C LEU A 599 7.67 19.86 26.85
N GLN A 600 6.84 20.78 26.37
CA GLN A 600 6.50 22.01 27.10
C GLN A 600 5.85 21.69 28.44
N ASN A 601 4.96 20.69 28.41
CA ASN A 601 4.34 20.12 29.60
C ASN A 601 3.87 18.69 29.29
N ALA A 602 4.54 17.70 29.87
CA ALA A 602 4.21 16.29 29.73
C ALA A 602 2.78 15.96 30.18
N ALA A 603 2.25 16.63 31.20
CA ALA A 603 0.89 16.39 31.69
C ALA A 603 -0.19 16.94 30.74
N MET A 604 0.14 17.91 29.89
CA MET A 604 -0.81 18.57 28.98
C MET A 604 -0.74 18.08 27.54
N VAL A 605 0.31 17.34 27.16
CA VAL A 605 0.56 16.94 25.75
C VAL A 605 -0.64 16.23 25.12
N ASN A 606 -1.29 15.33 25.86
CA ASN A 606 -2.43 14.57 25.37
C ASN A 606 -3.72 15.39 25.29
N GLU A 607 -3.88 16.41 26.14
CA GLU A 607 -5.00 17.36 26.00
C GLU A 607 -4.79 18.25 24.76
N TRP A 608 -3.57 18.73 24.51
CA TRP A 608 -3.27 19.49 23.29
C TRP A 608 -3.41 18.67 22.00
N ARG A 609 -3.02 17.39 22.03
CA ARG A 609 -3.23 16.47 20.89
C ARG A 609 -4.71 16.23 20.63
N LYS A 610 -5.50 16.03 21.69
CA LYS A 610 -6.95 15.89 21.63
C LYS A 610 -7.65 17.14 21.08
N GLU A 611 -7.18 18.36 21.40
CA GLU A 611 -7.69 19.61 20.81
C GLU A 611 -7.59 19.62 19.28
N LEU A 612 -6.56 18.97 18.73
CA LEU A 612 -6.30 18.85 17.30
C LEU A 612 -6.88 17.59 16.66
N GLY A 613 -7.55 16.73 17.44
CA GLY A 613 -8.03 15.44 16.98
C GLY A 613 -6.92 14.41 16.72
N LEU A 614 -5.77 14.56 17.37
CA LEU A 614 -4.64 13.63 17.27
C LEU A 614 -4.68 12.58 18.40
N GLU A 615 -4.26 11.38 18.10
CA GLU A 615 -4.10 10.29 19.08
C GLU A 615 -3.17 10.65 20.24
N PRO A 616 -3.43 10.28 21.51
CA PRO A 616 -2.53 10.58 22.62
C PRO A 616 -1.19 9.83 22.52
N LEU A 617 -0.13 10.41 23.07
CA LEU A 617 1.15 9.74 23.28
C LEU A 617 1.04 8.75 24.44
N LEU A 618 1.54 7.54 24.20
CA LEU A 618 1.41 6.39 25.10
C LEU A 618 2.65 6.19 25.96
N SER A 619 3.80 6.70 25.52
CA SER A 619 5.01 6.89 26.32
C SER A 619 5.47 8.34 26.15
N ILE A 620 5.71 9.02 27.28
CA ILE A 620 6.21 10.40 27.32
C ILE A 620 7.70 10.45 27.72
N GLU A 621 8.26 9.28 28.09
CA GLU A 621 9.68 9.07 28.42
C GLU A 621 10.53 8.79 27.19
#